data_AF-A0A7V6C7A3-F1
#
_entry.id   AF-A0A7V6C7A3-F1
#
_cell.length_a   1.000
_cell.length_b   1.000
_cell.length_c   1.000
_cell.angle_alpha   90.00
_cell.angle_beta   90.00
_cell.angle_gamma   90.00
#
_symmetry.space_group_name_H-M   'P 1'
#
loop_
_entity.id
_entity.type
_entity.pdbx_description
1 polymer ?
#
loop_
_entity_poly.entity_id
_entity_poly.type
_entity_poly.pdbx_seq_one_letter_code
_entity_poly.pdbx_strand_id
1 'polypeptide(L)'
;MGNDNKENILNLLNRWHSISIKETEALSSGDLESLNSFLKESLQVRSHLEKLLAKTDYSDLGDDILGLLKKLSEIHASLTTELNRGRDELSDRIGNLRKNKTSLNGYKQKKITSPRFMNEHT
;
A
#
# COMPACT_ATOMS: atom_id res chain seq x y z
N MET A 1 -4.68 -11.19 37.83
CA MET A 1 -5.25 -11.39 36.48
C MET A 1 -5.24 -10.12 35.61
N GLY A 2 -5.34 -8.90 36.15
CA GLY A 2 -5.25 -7.67 35.33
C GLY A 2 -3.84 -7.34 34.79
N ASN A 3 -2.78 -7.64 35.55
CA ASN A 3 -1.41 -7.30 35.17
C ASN A 3 -0.89 -8.11 33.96
N ASP A 4 -1.19 -9.41 33.94
CA ASP A 4 -0.77 -10.32 32.85
C ASP A 4 -1.43 -9.95 31.51
N ASN A 5 -2.67 -9.47 31.53
CA ASN A 5 -3.36 -9.01 30.32
C ASN A 5 -2.73 -7.73 29.76
N LYS A 6 -2.34 -6.80 30.63
CA LYS A 6 -1.68 -5.55 30.23
C LYS A 6 -0.32 -5.83 29.59
N GLU A 7 0.46 -6.74 30.17
CA GLU A 7 1.75 -7.15 29.60
C GLU A 7 1.58 -7.85 28.24
N ASN A 8 0.58 -8.73 28.10
CA ASN A 8 0.25 -9.36 26.83
C ASN A 8 -0.16 -8.34 25.75
N ILE A 9 -1.00 -7.35 26.09
CA ILE A 9 -1.38 -6.26 25.18
C ILE A 9 -0.14 -5.47 24.74
N LEU A 10 0.74 -5.13 25.67
CA LEU A 10 1.94 -4.36 25.39
C LEU A 10 2.92 -5.14 24.48
N ASN A 11 3.09 -6.44 24.71
CA ASN A 11 3.89 -7.31 23.85
C ASN A 11 3.32 -7.40 22.43
N LEU A 12 2.00 -7.49 22.28
CA LEU A 12 1.35 -7.51 20.97
C LEU A 12 1.45 -6.16 20.26
N LEU A 13 1.33 -5.05 20.98
CA LEU A 13 1.53 -3.71 20.42
C LEU A 13 2.96 -3.51 19.92
N ASN A 14 3.96 -3.93 20.70
CA ASN A 14 5.36 -3.85 20.30
C ASN A 14 5.65 -4.73 19.08
N ARG A 15 5.06 -5.93 19.03
CA ARG A 15 5.14 -6.80 17.85
C ARG A 15 4.49 -6.14 16.64
N TRP A 16 3.30 -5.59 16.78
CA TRP A 16 2.61 -4.89 15.69
C TRP A 16 3.42 -3.69 15.19
N HIS A 17 3.97 -2.88 16.10
CA HIS A 17 4.82 -1.75 15.76
C HIS A 17 6.06 -2.19 14.96
N SER A 18 6.72 -3.27 15.40
CA SER A 18 7.87 -3.84 14.70
C SER A 18 7.51 -4.34 13.31
N ILE A 19 6.34 -4.97 13.14
CA ILE A 19 5.84 -5.40 11.83
C ILE A 19 5.56 -4.18 10.94
N SER A 20 4.94 -3.12 11.46
CA SER A 20 4.61 -1.93 10.67
C SER A 20 5.83 -1.11 10.23
N ILE A 21 6.93 -1.15 10.98
CA ILE A 21 8.21 -0.64 10.48
C ILE A 21 8.67 -1.45 9.27
N LYS A 22 8.65 -2.79 9.36
CA LYS A 22 9.03 -3.67 8.25
C LYS A 22 8.12 -3.53 7.02
N GLU A 23 6.82 -3.30 7.23
CA GLU A 23 5.88 -2.96 6.14
C GLU A 23 6.34 -1.70 5.41
N THR A 24 6.78 -0.68 6.15
CA THR A 24 7.26 0.59 5.58
C THR A 24 8.57 0.41 4.80
N GLU A 25 9.49 -0.37 5.33
CA GLU A 25 10.76 -0.71 4.67
C GLU A 25 10.53 -1.51 3.38
N ALA A 26 9.69 -2.54 3.43
CA ALA A 26 9.36 -3.38 2.27
C ALA A 26 8.63 -2.57 1.18
N LEU A 27 7.72 -1.66 1.58
CA LEU A 27 7.07 -0.76 0.64
C LEU A 27 8.07 0.17 -0.04
N SER A 28 9.02 0.72 0.72
CA SER A 28 10.04 1.64 0.21
C SER A 28 11.05 0.95 -0.70
N SER A 29 11.36 -0.33 -0.46
CA SER A 29 12.25 -1.12 -1.31
C SER A 29 11.55 -1.73 -2.53
N GLY A 30 10.22 -1.65 -2.60
CA GLY A 30 9.41 -2.28 -3.64
C GLY A 30 9.28 -3.80 -3.51
N ASP A 31 9.66 -4.37 -2.36
CA ASP A 31 9.52 -5.80 -2.07
C ASP A 31 8.08 -6.14 -1.68
N LEU A 32 7.25 -6.36 -2.71
CA LEU A 32 5.83 -6.65 -2.55
C LEU A 32 5.56 -8.03 -1.92
N GLU A 33 6.49 -8.98 -2.04
CA GLU A 33 6.33 -10.32 -1.47
C GLU A 33 6.48 -10.28 0.04
N SER A 34 7.56 -9.65 0.53
CA SER A 34 7.76 -9.42 1.96
C SER A 34 6.66 -8.54 2.54
N LEU A 35 6.25 -7.48 1.83
CA LEU A 35 5.14 -6.62 2.25
C LEU A 35 3.85 -7.41 2.47
N ASN A 36 3.48 -8.29 1.53
CA ASN A 36 2.27 -9.12 1.66
C ASN A 36 2.38 -10.12 2.82
N SER A 37 3.58 -10.65 3.08
CA SER A 37 3.83 -11.51 4.25
C SER A 37 3.61 -10.75 5.56
N PHE A 38 4.18 -9.55 5.69
CA PHE A 38 4.03 -8.70 6.87
C PHE A 38 2.59 -8.25 7.10
N LEU A 39 1.85 -7.90 6.04
CA LEU A 39 0.43 -7.54 6.13
C LEU A 39 -0.43 -8.69 6.69
N LYS A 40 -0.11 -9.94 6.33
CA LYS A 40 -0.80 -11.11 6.90
C LYS A 40 -0.47 -11.28 8.38
N GLU A 41 0.78 -11.08 8.76
CA GLU A 41 1.21 -11.15 10.16
C GLU A 41 0.57 -10.03 11.00
N SER A 42 0.53 -8.79 10.50
CA SER A 42 -0.09 -7.67 11.20
C SER A 42 -1.59 -7.86 11.37
N LEU A 43 -2.30 -8.44 10.40
CA LEU A 43 -3.71 -8.84 10.54
C LEU A 43 -3.93 -9.84 11.67
N GLN A 44 -3.05 -10.85 11.80
CA GLN A 44 -3.15 -11.83 12.88
C GLN A 44 -2.96 -11.17 14.25
N VAL A 45 -1.90 -10.36 14.41
CA VAL A 45 -1.61 -9.65 15.66
C VAL A 45 -2.75 -8.70 16.02
N ARG A 46 -3.25 -7.93 15.06
CA ARG A 46 -4.38 -7.01 15.25
C ARG A 46 -5.63 -7.76 15.69
N SER A 47 -5.99 -8.87 15.02
CA SER A 47 -7.17 -9.66 15.39
C SER A 47 -7.10 -10.21 16.82
N HIS A 48 -5.89 -10.54 17.29
CA HIS A 48 -5.68 -11.02 18.64
C HIS A 48 -5.77 -9.88 19.66
N LEU A 49 -5.21 -8.72 19.30
CA LEU A 49 -5.24 -7.51 20.11
C LEU A 49 -6.67 -6.97 20.27
N GLU A 50 -7.46 -6.94 19.20
CA GLU A 50 -8.88 -6.56 19.26
C GLU A 50 -9.68 -7.46 20.22
N LYS A 51 -9.42 -8.77 20.21
CA LYS A 51 -10.05 -9.72 21.14
C LYS A 51 -9.66 -9.49 22.61
N LEU A 52 -8.44 -9.04 22.88
CA LEU A 52 -7.96 -8.75 24.23
C LEU A 52 -8.47 -7.40 24.73
N LEU A 53 -8.44 -6.38 23.88
CA LEU A 53 -9.01 -5.06 24.19
C LEU A 53 -10.51 -5.13 24.43
N ALA A 54 -11.26 -5.95 23.68
CA ALA A 54 -12.69 -6.14 23.90
C ALA A 54 -13.05 -6.71 25.29
N LYS A 55 -12.07 -7.29 25.99
CA LYS A 55 -12.25 -7.87 27.35
C LYS A 55 -11.61 -7.00 28.44
N THR A 56 -10.98 -5.89 28.08
CA THR A 56 -10.24 -5.02 28.98
C THR A 56 -10.94 -3.68 29.05
N ASP A 57 -11.22 -3.19 30.25
CA ASP A 57 -11.80 -1.86 30.40
C ASP A 57 -10.78 -0.79 29.99
N TYR A 58 -11.24 0.17 29.18
CA TYR A 58 -10.37 1.23 28.64
C TYR A 58 -9.71 2.08 29.74
N SER A 59 -10.32 2.17 30.93
CA SER A 59 -9.76 2.86 32.09
C SER A 59 -8.52 2.18 32.68
N ASP A 60 -8.30 0.89 32.39
CA ASP A 60 -7.13 0.12 32.83
C ASP A 60 -5.98 0.17 31.79
N LEU A 61 -6.21 0.78 30.62
CA LEU A 61 -5.17 0.99 29.62
C LEU A 61 -4.30 2.17 30.06
N GLY A 62 -3.11 1.86 30.57
CA GLY A 62 -2.13 2.89 30.95
C GLY A 62 -1.63 3.72 29.76
N ASP A 63 -1.09 4.91 30.06
CA ASP A 63 -0.62 5.89 29.08
C ASP A 63 0.37 5.32 28.04
N ASP A 64 1.21 4.35 28.43
CA ASP A 64 2.17 3.70 27.53
C ASP A 64 1.48 2.98 26.36
N ILE A 65 0.35 2.31 26.63
CA ILE A 65 -0.44 1.60 25.61
C ILE A 65 -1.10 2.61 24.67
N LEU A 66 -1.66 3.69 25.21
CA LEU A 66 -2.25 4.77 24.42
C LEU A 66 -1.19 5.45 23.53
N GLY A 67 0.01 5.69 24.07
CA GLY A 67 1.13 6.23 23.31
C GLY A 67 1.57 5.33 22.16
N LEU A 68 1.65 4.02 22.39
CA LEU A 68 1.96 3.03 21.35
C LEU A 68 0.88 2.96 20.26
N LEU A 69 -0.39 2.98 20.64
CA LEU A 69 -1.51 3.01 19.69
C LEU A 69 -1.47 4.26 18.82
N LYS A 70 -1.13 5.42 19.39
CA LYS A 70 -0.97 6.66 18.62
C LYS A 70 0.17 6.56 17.60
N LYS A 71 1.35 6.07 18.00
CA LYS A 71 2.48 5.85 17.08
C LYS A 71 2.11 4.90 15.95
N LEU A 72 1.41 3.81 16.25
CA LEU A 72 0.90 2.88 15.26
C LEU A 72 -0.06 3.58 14.27
N SER A 73 -0.98 4.41 14.76
CA SER A 73 -1.87 5.19 13.91
C SER A 73 -1.12 6.10 12.95
N GLU A 74 -0.04 6.75 13.40
CA GLU A 74 0.80 7.62 12.57
C GLU A 74 1.53 6.82 11.48
N ILE A 75 2.09 5.65 11.81
CA ILE A 75 2.74 4.77 10.84
C ILE A 75 1.74 4.29 9.77
N HIS A 76 0.55 3.86 10.17
CA HIS A 76 -0.50 3.41 9.23
C HIS A 76 -0.99 4.54 8.30
N ALA A 77 -1.08 5.77 8.82
CA ALA A 77 -1.39 6.94 7.99
C ALA A 77 -0.28 7.18 6.94
N SER A 78 0.99 7.06 7.33
CA SER A 78 2.12 7.18 6.41
C SER A 78 2.11 6.07 5.35
N LEU A 79 1.93 4.81 5.74
CA LEU A 79 1.81 3.68 4.82
C LEU A 79 0.70 3.87 3.80
N THR A 80 -0.47 4.33 4.24
CA THR A 80 -1.62 4.62 3.36
C THR A 80 -1.28 5.72 2.35
N THR A 81 -0.57 6.75 2.79
CA THR A 81 -0.16 7.86 1.92
C THR A 81 0.81 7.37 0.84
N GLU A 82 1.82 6.58 1.20
CA GLU A 82 2.77 6.02 0.23
C GLU A 82 2.11 5.03 -0.74
N LEU A 83 1.19 4.18 -0.29
CA LEU A 83 0.42 3.30 -1.15
C LEU A 83 -0.44 4.06 -2.17
N ASN A 84 -1.07 5.16 -1.75
CA ASN A 84 -1.85 6.01 -2.65
C ASN A 84 -0.94 6.69 -3.68
N ARG A 85 0.22 7.19 -3.26
CA ARG A 85 1.22 7.76 -4.18
C ARG A 85 1.67 6.74 -5.22
N GLY A 86 2.03 5.52 -4.80
CA GLY A 86 2.42 4.44 -5.70
C GLY A 86 1.31 4.04 -6.67
N ARG A 87 0.05 4.01 -6.21
CA ARG A 87 -1.13 3.78 -7.06
C ARG A 87 -1.24 4.85 -8.15
N ASP A 88 -1.12 6.12 -7.79
CA ASP A 88 -1.26 7.23 -8.73
C ASP A 88 -0.14 7.22 -9.78
N GLU A 89 1.10 6.96 -9.36
CA GLU A 89 2.24 6.80 -10.27
C GLU A 89 2.04 5.64 -11.27
N LEU A 90 1.51 4.49 -10.81
CA LEU A 90 1.19 3.36 -11.68
C LEU A 90 0.07 3.71 -12.67
N SER A 91 -0.96 4.42 -12.21
CA SER A 91 -2.06 4.89 -13.06
C SER A 91 -1.56 5.80 -14.18
N ASP A 92 -0.67 6.74 -13.86
CA ASP A 92 -0.06 7.65 -14.83
C ASP A 92 0.80 6.91 -15.85
N ARG A 93 1.62 5.95 -15.39
CA ARG A 93 2.42 5.10 -16.28
C ARG A 93 1.54 4.29 -17.23
N ILE A 94 0.45 3.69 -16.73
CA ILE A 94 -0.52 2.97 -17.57
C ILE A 94 -1.18 3.91 -18.58
N GLY A 95 -1.57 5.12 -18.15
CA GLY A 95 -2.13 6.15 -19.02
C GLY A 95 -1.17 6.54 -20.16
N ASN A 96 0.11 6.73 -19.84
CA ASN A 96 1.15 7.03 -20.82
C ASN A 96 1.40 5.86 -21.78
N LEU A 97 1.43 4.62 -21.30
CA LEU A 97 1.54 3.44 -22.15
C LEU A 97 0.36 3.32 -23.13
N ARG A 98 -0.87 3.62 -22.68
CA ARG A 98 -2.06 3.64 -23.55
C ARG A 98 -1.93 4.70 -24.64
N LYS A 99 -1.52 5.92 -24.30
CA LYS A 99 -1.27 7.00 -25.27
C LYS A 99 -0.22 6.60 -26.29
N ASN A 100 0.91 6.04 -25.85
CA ASN A 100 1.99 5.60 -26.73
C ASN A 100 1.53 4.48 -27.68
N LYS A 101 0.74 3.52 -27.19
CA LYS A 101 0.14 2.47 -28.02
C LYS A 101 -0.77 3.06 -29.11
N THR A 102 -1.62 4.03 -28.76
CA THR A 102 -2.49 4.73 -29.73
C THR A 102 -1.66 5.47 -30.78
N SER A 103 -0.63 6.21 -30.37
CA SER A 103 0.27 6.90 -31.29
C SER A 103 0.95 5.94 -32.26
N LEU A 104 1.49 4.81 -31.77
CA LEU A 104 2.11 3.77 -32.60
C LEU A 104 1.12 3.17 -33.61
N ASN A 105 -0.14 2.95 -33.21
CA ASN A 105 -1.18 2.48 -34.12
C ASN A 105 -1.51 3.51 -35.21
N GLY A 106 -1.56 4.80 -34.87
CA GLY A 106 -1.74 5.88 -35.84
C GLY A 106 -0.59 5.98 -36.86
N TYR A 107 0.66 5.75 -36.42
CA TYR A 107 1.80 5.66 -37.33
C TYR A 107 1.74 4.44 -38.25
N LYS A 108 1.30 3.28 -37.74
CA LYS A 108 1.15 2.06 -38.55
C LYS A 108 0.01 2.18 -39.59
N GLN A 109 -1.04 2.94 -39.30
CA GLN A 109 -2.16 3.18 -40.23
C GLN A 109 -1.80 4.11 -41.40
N LYS A 110 -0.74 4.93 -41.32
CA LYS A 110 -0.29 5.80 -42.41
C LYS A 110 0.46 5.08 -43.55
N LYS A 111 0.19 3.80 -43.79
CA LYS A 111 0.69 3.09 -44.98
C LYS A 111 -0.43 2.84 -45.99
N ILE A 112 -0.21 3.42 -47.18
CA ILE A 112 -0.91 3.25 -48.46
C ILE A 112 -2.09 4.20 -48.70
N THR A 113 -1.76 5.47 -48.94
CA THR A 113 -2.34 6.19 -50.09
C THR A 113 -1.18 6.57 -50.99
N SER A 114 -0.94 5.77 -52.03
CA SER A 114 -0.01 6.12 -53.11
C SER A 114 -0.40 7.49 -53.67
N PRO A 115 0.56 8.37 -54.03
CA PRO A 115 0.23 9.60 -54.75
C PRO A 115 -0.46 9.20 -56.05
N ARG A 116 -1.72 9.60 -56.22
CA ARG A 116 -2.47 9.38 -57.46
C ARG A 116 -1.92 10.39 -58.47
N PHE A 117 -0.84 10.03 -59.16
CA PHE A 117 -0.41 10.79 -60.34
C PHE A 117 -1.54 10.64 -61.37
N MET A 118 -2.33 11.70 -61.53
CA MET A 118 -3.27 11.82 -62.64
C MET A 118 -2.45 12.08 -63.89
N ASN A 119 -2.34 11.08 -64.76
CA ASN A 119 -1.85 11.29 -66.11
C ASN A 119 -3.01 11.89 -66.91
N GLU A 120 -2.99 13.19 -67.15
CA GLU A 120 -3.79 13.81 -68.19
C GLU A 120 -3.26 13.33 -69.55
N HIS A 121 -4.12 12.71 -70.35
CA HIS A 121 -3.85 12.40 -71.74
C HIS A 121 -4.33 13.55 -72.62
N THR A 122 -3.42 14.14 -73.36
CA THR A 122 -3.67 14.93 -74.58
C THR A 122 -2.70 14.48 -75.65
#